data_AF-E2C7F4-F1
#
_entry.id   AF-E2C7F4-F1
#
_cell.length_a   1.000
_cell.length_b   1.000
_cell.length_c   1.000
_cell.angle_alpha   90.00
_cell.angle_beta   90.00
_cell.angle_gamma   90.00
#
_symmetry.space_group_name_H-M   'P 1'
#
loop_
_entity.id
_entity.type
_entity.pdbx_description
1 polymer ?
#
loop_
_entity_poly.entity_id
_entity_poly.type
_entity_poly.pdbx_seq_one_letter_code
_entity_poly.pdbx_strand_id
1 'polypeptide(L)'
;MFRDTQKIIIEDALTPSAPYVINVRMEDLLEKLKLLNYDAEFVQDLKIKPINRHYFVIPTNPGEQFYTFTCLAAWLIRKAGKNFEMPQESDDPNSMIALILDYLRDIDIPIEFPPNKLKQGTGEHAVYVLDNLADNALKIGNFKWNKVSIPPDESTPEPDIEDDDAELILEKVEEEMMAEYDDEDQDMLHVDDITKFYSQNTNEGQKPDSILESKTSRDEWQLELEKVLPRLKVTVKTDSRDWRAHLEQMKQLRANIATNLSGTKTQLSKIYTDIENTLDKIKTRETYLNRQLESSLTEYRMLQEELSKVKEQYRDVSGGVTERTRVLSKLMEELEHVKKEMDERGSSMTDGTPLINIKKTITKMKNEISEMNVRIGVLEYSLMCARVRDRTQLREDMNSTSASVII
;
A
#
# COMPACT_ATOMS: atom_id res chain seq x y z
N MET A 1 7.89 11.82 -4.51
CA MET A 1 6.53 12.20 -4.89
C MET A 1 5.64 11.96 -3.69
N PHE A 2 5.54 12.98 -2.83
CA PHE A 2 4.40 13.10 -1.93
C PHE A 2 3.16 13.22 -2.80
N ARG A 3 2.02 12.64 -2.39
CA ARG A 3 0.81 12.77 -3.19
C ARG A 3 0.40 14.24 -3.17
N ASP A 4 0.66 14.95 -4.27
CA ASP A 4 0.24 16.35 -4.44
C ASP A 4 -1.30 16.48 -4.60
N THR A 5 -2.01 15.36 -4.69
CA THR A 5 -3.46 15.32 -4.95
C THR A 5 -4.20 14.56 -3.84
N GLN A 6 -5.27 15.17 -3.34
CA GLN A 6 -6.22 14.54 -2.42
C GLN A 6 -6.72 13.20 -2.99
N LYS A 7 -6.75 12.16 -2.15
CA LYS A 7 -7.12 10.78 -2.54
C LYS A 7 -8.51 10.70 -3.18
N ILE A 8 -9.41 11.61 -2.83
CA ILE A 8 -10.76 11.75 -3.42
C ILE A 8 -11.17 13.24 -3.38
N ILE A 9 -11.46 13.82 -4.53
CA ILE A 9 -12.16 15.11 -4.67
C ILE A 9 -13.62 14.75 -4.95
N ILE A 10 -14.53 15.01 -4.01
CA ILE A 10 -15.96 14.94 -4.28
C ILE A 10 -16.42 16.35 -4.59
N GLU A 11 -16.78 16.60 -5.85
CA GLU A 11 -17.23 17.90 -6.36
C GLU A 11 -18.62 18.30 -5.84
N ASP A 12 -19.38 17.37 -5.24
CA ASP A 12 -20.77 17.59 -4.82
C ASP A 12 -21.01 17.19 -3.34
N ALA A 13 -21.23 18.21 -2.50
CA ALA A 13 -21.49 18.11 -1.07
C ALA A 13 -22.84 17.43 -0.73
N LEU A 14 -23.70 17.17 -1.72
CA LEU A 14 -25.00 16.50 -1.56
C LEU A 14 -24.95 14.99 -1.80
N THR A 15 -23.80 14.42 -2.18
CA THR A 15 -23.70 12.98 -2.41
C THR A 15 -23.77 12.18 -1.09
N PRO A 16 -24.45 11.01 -1.03
CA PRO A 16 -24.53 10.16 0.16
C PRO A 16 -23.17 9.70 0.70
N SER A 17 -22.12 9.79 -0.13
CA SER A 17 -20.72 9.50 0.17
C SER A 17 -19.96 10.64 0.86
N ALA A 18 -20.46 11.89 0.83
CA ALA A 18 -19.85 13.05 1.45
C ALA A 18 -19.50 12.88 2.95
N PRO A 19 -20.37 12.31 3.83
CA PRO A 19 -20.02 12.11 5.24
C PRO A 19 -18.93 11.05 5.46
N TYR A 20 -18.63 10.19 4.48
CA TYR A 20 -17.58 9.19 4.58
C TYR A 20 -16.20 9.70 4.17
N VAL A 21 -16.11 10.86 3.52
CA VAL A 21 -14.84 11.50 3.11
C VAL A 21 -13.93 11.73 4.32
N ILE A 22 -14.50 12.07 5.47
CA ILE A 22 -13.76 12.28 6.71
C ILE A 22 -13.05 11.00 7.19
N ASN A 23 -13.66 9.83 6.98
CA ASN A 23 -13.05 8.55 7.35
C ASN A 23 -11.85 8.24 6.45
N VAL A 24 -11.93 8.61 5.16
CA VAL A 24 -10.83 8.43 4.21
C VAL A 24 -9.67 9.37 4.53
N ARG A 25 -9.95 10.63 4.88
CA ARG A 25 -8.93 11.59 5.33
C ARG A 25 -8.28 11.15 6.64
N MET A 26 -9.06 10.58 7.57
CA MET A 26 -8.53 10.05 8.82
C MET A 26 -7.63 8.81 8.59
N GLU A 27 -7.97 7.95 7.63
CA GLU A 27 -7.07 6.86 7.21
C GLU A 27 -5.76 7.37 6.61
N ASP A 28 -5.83 8.37 5.73
CA ASP A 28 -4.64 8.99 5.13
C ASP A 28 -3.76 9.61 6.23
N LEU A 29 -4.35 10.31 7.19
CA LEU A 29 -3.66 10.82 8.37
C LEU A 29 -2.99 9.69 9.17
N LEU A 30 -3.67 8.57 9.43
CA LEU A 30 -3.08 7.44 10.16
C LEU A 30 -1.92 6.79 9.39
N GLU A 31 -2.03 6.66 8.06
CA GLU A 31 -0.94 6.21 7.21
C GLU A 31 0.26 7.17 7.35
N LYS A 32 0.03 8.48 7.25
CA LYS A 32 1.07 9.52 7.42
C LYS A 32 1.71 9.48 8.82
N LEU A 33 0.93 9.28 9.88
CA LEU A 33 1.41 9.14 11.24
C LEU A 33 2.30 7.90 11.42
N LYS A 34 1.91 6.77 10.84
CA LYS A 34 2.76 5.56 10.83
C LYS A 34 4.09 5.79 10.12
N LEU A 35 4.09 6.51 9.00
CA LEU A 35 5.32 6.89 8.29
C LEU A 35 6.23 7.79 9.12
N LEU A 36 5.67 8.57 10.04
CA LEU A 36 6.40 9.44 10.98
C LEU A 36 6.82 8.73 12.29
N ASN A 37 6.72 7.40 12.36
CA ASN A 37 7.01 6.58 13.56
C ASN A 37 6.17 6.94 14.79
N TYR A 38 4.88 7.21 14.58
CA TYR A 38 3.91 7.48 15.65
C TYR A 38 3.89 6.41 16.77
N ASP A 39 3.98 5.13 16.42
CA ASP A 39 3.90 4.02 17.38
C ASP A 39 5.10 3.96 18.34
N ALA A 40 6.27 4.42 17.91
CA ALA A 40 7.49 4.41 18.72
C ALA A 40 7.62 5.68 19.57
N GLU A 41 7.39 6.86 18.97
CA GLU A 41 7.65 8.12 19.67
C GLU A 41 6.41 8.68 20.37
N PHE A 42 5.24 8.68 19.72
CA PHE A 42 4.06 9.29 20.33
C PHE A 42 3.39 8.36 21.34
N VAL A 43 3.23 7.07 21.01
CA VAL A 43 2.54 6.12 21.89
C VAL A 43 3.40 5.72 23.09
N GLN A 44 4.72 5.55 22.93
CA GLN A 44 5.60 5.13 24.03
C GLN A 44 6.07 6.31 24.89
N ASP A 45 6.47 7.44 24.29
CA ASP A 45 6.98 8.57 25.08
C ASP A 45 5.87 9.34 25.80
N LEU A 46 4.68 9.46 25.19
CA LEU A 46 3.56 10.22 25.77
C LEU A 46 2.55 9.33 26.53
N LYS A 47 2.68 8.00 26.45
CA LYS A 47 1.76 7.01 27.06
C LYS A 47 0.29 7.24 26.70
N ILE A 48 0.02 7.84 25.54
CA ILE A 48 -1.33 8.08 25.03
C ILE A 48 -1.81 6.81 24.32
N LYS A 49 -3.10 6.48 24.47
CA LYS A 49 -3.70 5.31 23.81
C LYS A 49 -3.54 5.39 22.28
N PRO A 50 -3.32 4.26 21.58
CA PRO A 50 -3.28 4.24 20.14
C PRO A 50 -4.56 4.82 19.51
N ILE A 51 -4.40 5.74 18.56
CA ILE A 51 -5.51 6.40 17.86
C ILE A 51 -6.13 5.39 16.88
N ASN A 52 -7.44 5.14 17.02
CA ASN A 52 -8.20 4.27 16.12
C ASN A 52 -8.68 5.03 14.86
N ARG A 53 -9.01 4.31 13.78
CA ARG A 53 -9.55 4.83 12.51
C ARG A 53 -10.71 5.82 12.66
N HIS A 54 -11.52 5.66 13.71
CA HIS A 54 -12.70 6.50 13.93
C HIS A 54 -12.54 7.51 15.09
N TYR A 55 -11.36 7.61 15.70
CA TYR A 55 -11.16 8.32 16.96
C TYR A 55 -11.47 9.82 16.89
N PHE A 56 -11.08 10.52 15.81
CA PHE A 56 -11.41 11.94 15.61
C PHE A 56 -12.68 12.17 14.77
N VAL A 57 -13.28 11.10 14.24
CA VAL A 57 -14.50 11.15 13.43
C VAL A 57 -15.75 11.07 14.32
N ILE A 58 -15.72 10.19 15.32
CA ILE A 58 -16.85 9.95 16.22
C ILE A 58 -16.60 10.71 17.54
N PRO A 59 -17.48 11.64 17.94
CA PRO A 59 -17.37 12.29 19.24
C PRO A 59 -17.62 11.26 20.34
N THR A 60 -16.57 10.93 21.10
CA THR A 60 -16.64 9.97 22.21
C THR A 60 -16.55 10.73 23.52
N ASN A 61 -15.45 11.46 23.70
CA ASN A 61 -15.20 12.30 24.86
C ASN A 61 -14.51 13.60 24.39
N PRO A 62 -15.25 14.71 24.25
CA PRO A 62 -14.72 15.95 23.69
C PRO A 62 -13.50 16.51 24.43
N GLY A 63 -13.40 16.32 25.75
CA GLY A 63 -12.26 16.79 26.54
C GLY A 63 -10.98 16.00 26.27
N GLU A 64 -11.07 14.68 26.31
CA GLU A 64 -9.95 13.77 26.01
C GLU A 64 -9.54 13.85 24.54
N GLN A 65 -10.50 13.99 23.63
CA GLN A 65 -10.25 14.14 22.19
C GLN A 65 -9.59 15.49 21.89
N PHE A 66 -9.99 16.57 22.57
CA PHE A 66 -9.33 17.86 22.44
C PHE A 66 -7.89 17.85 22.99
N TYR A 67 -7.67 17.21 24.14
CA TYR A 67 -6.33 17.01 24.69
C TYR A 67 -5.46 16.19 23.73
N THR A 68 -5.97 15.06 23.24
CA THR A 68 -5.23 14.22 22.29
C THR A 68 -4.96 14.95 20.97
N PHE A 69 -5.90 15.76 20.48
CA PHE A 69 -5.73 16.60 19.30
C PHE A 69 -4.63 17.65 19.49
N THR A 70 -4.63 18.35 20.63
CA THR A 70 -3.62 19.38 20.93
C THR A 70 -2.24 18.77 21.15
N CYS A 71 -2.12 17.63 21.83
CA CYS A 71 -0.87 16.88 21.96
C CYS A 71 -0.34 16.40 20.60
N LEU A 72 -1.22 15.87 19.73
CA LEU A 72 -0.83 15.40 18.41
C LEU A 72 -0.38 16.55 17.50
N ALA A 73 -1.11 17.67 17.51
CA ALA A 73 -0.72 18.87 16.78
C ALA A 73 0.64 19.39 17.28
N ALA A 74 0.85 19.49 18.60
CA ALA A 74 2.12 19.89 19.18
C ALA A 74 3.29 18.98 18.74
N TRP A 75 3.08 17.66 18.72
CA TRP A 75 4.09 16.70 18.28
C TRP A 75 4.42 16.86 16.79
N LEU A 76 3.41 17.04 15.93
CA LEU A 76 3.62 17.28 14.50
C LEU A 76 4.37 18.59 14.24
N ILE A 77 4.06 19.65 14.99
CA ILE A 77 4.76 20.94 14.92
C ILE A 77 6.23 20.78 15.31
N ARG A 78 6.51 20.01 16.37
CA ARG A 78 7.87 19.69 16.81
C ARG A 78 8.64 18.89 15.76
N LYS A 79 7.99 17.93 15.11
CA LYS A 79 8.56 17.16 13.99
C LYS A 79 8.85 18.03 12.76
N ALA A 80 8.06 19.07 12.55
CA ALA A 80 8.30 20.09 11.54
C ALA A 80 9.40 21.11 11.94
N GLY A 81 10.09 20.92 13.06
CA GLY A 81 11.29 21.69 13.41
C GLY A 81 11.07 23.01 14.15
N LYS A 82 9.84 23.32 14.60
CA LYS A 82 9.60 24.43 15.54
C LYS A 82 9.50 23.93 16.97
N ASN A 83 10.05 24.69 17.92
CA ASN A 83 9.89 24.41 19.34
C ASN A 83 8.46 24.75 19.77
N PHE A 84 7.68 23.72 20.08
CA PHE A 84 6.34 23.82 20.62
C PHE A 84 6.30 23.10 21.96
N GLU A 85 5.85 23.79 23.01
CA GLU A 85 5.70 23.20 24.33
C GLU A 85 4.49 22.27 24.35
N MET A 86 4.62 21.12 25.01
CA MET A 86 3.55 20.15 25.02
C MET A 86 2.40 20.65 25.91
N PRO A 87 1.17 20.75 25.37
CA PRO A 87 0.04 21.26 26.13
C PRO A 87 -0.24 20.40 27.36
N GLN A 88 -0.52 21.05 28.48
CA GLN A 88 -1.02 20.43 29.70
C GLN A 88 -2.55 20.48 29.74
N GLU A 89 -3.20 19.56 30.47
CA GLU A 89 -4.66 19.52 30.61
C GLU A 89 -5.28 20.80 31.18
N SER A 90 -4.47 21.67 31.80
CA SER A 90 -4.86 22.96 32.37
C SER A 90 -4.71 24.16 31.43
N ASP A 91 -4.18 23.99 30.22
CA ASP A 91 -3.98 25.09 29.30
C ASP A 91 -5.31 25.56 28.68
N ASP A 92 -5.46 26.87 28.49
CA ASP A 92 -6.69 27.43 27.90
C ASP A 92 -6.87 26.91 26.45
N PRO A 93 -7.99 26.22 26.16
CA PRO A 93 -8.27 25.68 24.83
C PRO A 93 -8.19 26.72 23.71
N ASN A 94 -8.60 27.96 23.98
CA ASN A 94 -8.59 29.02 22.96
C ASN A 94 -7.16 29.43 22.60
N SER A 95 -6.33 29.60 23.62
CA SER A 95 -4.92 29.98 23.47
C SER A 95 -4.14 28.91 22.70
N MET A 96 -4.34 27.63 23.01
CA MET A 96 -3.71 26.52 22.28
C MET A 96 -4.17 26.43 20.82
N ILE A 97 -5.47 26.59 20.55
CA ILE A 97 -5.99 26.63 19.18
C ILE A 97 -5.39 27.81 18.42
N ALA A 98 -5.29 28.99 19.03
CA ALA A 98 -4.70 30.16 18.40
C ALA A 98 -3.23 29.90 17.99
N LEU A 99 -2.43 29.31 18.87
CA LEU A 99 -1.03 28.95 18.58
C LEU A 99 -0.91 27.96 17.41
N ILE A 100 -1.77 26.94 17.36
CA ILE A 100 -1.79 25.97 16.26
C ILE A 100 -2.20 26.63 14.93
N LEU A 101 -3.20 27.53 14.97
CA LEU A 101 -3.67 28.24 13.79
C LEU A 101 -2.64 29.27 13.28
N ASP A 102 -1.92 29.96 14.16
CA ASP A 102 -0.85 30.87 13.78
C ASP A 102 0.32 30.10 13.14
N TYR A 103 0.64 28.91 13.66
CA TYR A 103 1.62 28.04 13.02
C TYR A 103 1.20 27.59 11.61
N LEU A 104 -0.08 27.27 11.40
CA LEU A 104 -0.60 26.94 10.07
C LEU A 104 -0.57 28.11 9.09
N ARG A 105 -0.78 29.34 9.58
CA ARG A 105 -0.61 30.56 8.77
C ARG A 105 0.83 30.77 8.34
N ASP A 106 1.80 30.47 9.22
CA ASP A 106 3.22 30.53 8.88
C ASP A 106 3.63 29.53 7.77
N ILE A 107 2.82 28.50 7.52
CA ILE A 107 3.07 27.45 6.50
C ILE A 107 2.29 27.76 5.20
N ASP A 108 1.60 28.90 5.10
CA ASP A 108 0.75 29.29 3.98
C ASP A 108 -0.40 28.30 3.68
N ILE A 109 -0.98 27.65 4.70
CA ILE A 109 -2.15 26.79 4.54
C ILE A 109 -3.44 27.60 4.74
N PRO A 110 -4.43 27.55 3.81
CA PRO A 110 -5.67 28.31 3.94
C PRO A 110 -6.57 27.75 5.05
N ILE A 111 -6.91 28.60 6.03
CA ILE A 111 -7.85 28.28 7.11
C ILE A 111 -9.16 29.03 6.87
N GLU A 112 -10.18 28.34 6.37
CA GLU A 112 -11.52 28.89 6.11
C GLU A 112 -12.57 28.45 7.15
N PHE A 113 -12.23 28.49 8.45
CA PHE A 113 -13.20 28.17 9.51
C PHE A 113 -12.87 28.87 10.85
N PRO A 114 -13.88 29.14 11.69
CA PRO A 114 -13.67 29.83 12.96
C PRO A 114 -13.04 28.91 14.04
N PRO A 115 -12.19 29.43 14.94
CA PRO A 115 -11.50 28.65 15.98
C PRO A 115 -12.44 27.84 16.90
N ASN A 116 -13.68 28.29 17.08
CA ASN A 116 -14.69 27.61 17.88
C ASN A 116 -15.00 26.19 17.40
N LYS A 117 -14.78 25.89 16.11
CA LYS A 117 -15.01 24.56 15.54
C LYS A 117 -13.95 23.54 15.95
N LEU A 118 -12.76 23.98 16.37
CA LEU A 118 -11.68 23.10 16.83
C LEU A 118 -11.80 22.71 18.30
N LYS A 119 -12.61 23.44 19.09
CA LYS A 119 -12.82 23.16 20.53
C LYS A 119 -13.39 21.79 20.83
N GLN A 120 -14.13 21.22 19.87
CA GLN A 120 -14.72 19.90 20.04
C GLN A 120 -13.66 18.78 19.90
N GLY A 121 -12.47 19.09 19.38
CA GLY A 121 -11.39 18.10 19.16
C GLY A 121 -11.74 17.02 18.14
N THR A 122 -12.90 17.09 17.50
CA THR A 122 -13.44 16.08 16.58
C THR A 122 -14.12 16.72 15.38
N GLY A 123 -14.13 16.01 14.27
CA GLY A 123 -14.80 16.44 13.04
C GLY A 123 -13.82 16.90 11.95
N GLU A 124 -14.41 17.35 10.83
CA GLU A 124 -13.67 17.54 9.57
C GLU A 124 -12.54 18.56 9.71
N HIS A 125 -12.78 19.65 10.43
CA HIS A 125 -11.79 20.71 10.63
C HIS A 125 -10.59 20.25 11.47
N ALA A 126 -10.81 19.39 12.47
CA ALA A 126 -9.72 18.85 13.30
C ALA A 126 -8.84 17.89 12.49
N VAL A 127 -9.46 16.99 11.72
CA VAL A 127 -8.74 16.07 10.83
C VAL A 127 -7.99 16.85 9.75
N TYR A 128 -8.59 17.88 9.15
CA TYR A 128 -7.95 18.73 8.14
C TYR A 128 -6.69 19.43 8.68
N VAL A 129 -6.75 19.96 9.91
CA VAL A 129 -5.59 20.58 10.55
C VAL A 129 -4.46 19.56 10.75
N LEU A 130 -4.78 18.40 11.32
CA LEU A 130 -3.79 17.35 11.57
C LEU A 130 -3.18 16.80 10.29
N ASP A 131 -3.98 16.63 9.23
CA ASP A 131 -3.53 16.11 7.94
C ASP A 131 -2.50 17.03 7.29
N ASN A 132 -2.77 18.34 7.25
CA ASN A 132 -1.82 19.30 6.70
C ASN A 132 -0.55 19.46 7.57
N LEU A 133 -0.68 19.36 8.89
CA LEU A 133 0.48 19.35 9.79
C LEU A 133 1.34 18.11 9.56
N ALA A 134 0.71 16.94 9.35
CA ALA A 134 1.41 15.70 9.01
C ALA A 134 2.11 15.77 7.65
N ASP A 135 1.47 16.37 6.64
CA ASP A 135 2.10 16.59 5.33
C ASP A 135 3.31 17.52 5.43
N ASN A 136 3.24 18.57 6.25
CA ASN A 136 4.40 19.44 6.45
C ASN A 136 5.53 18.73 7.21
N ALA A 137 5.20 17.96 8.25
CA ALA A 137 6.18 17.16 8.97
C ALA A 137 6.87 16.14 8.05
N LEU A 138 6.12 15.50 7.14
CA LEU A 138 6.65 14.58 6.14
C LEU A 138 7.52 15.26 5.08
N LYS A 139 7.15 16.46 4.61
CA LYS A 139 7.97 17.27 3.69
C LYS A 139 9.32 17.61 4.30
N ILE A 140 9.35 18.02 5.56
CA ILE A 140 10.58 18.35 6.29
C ILE A 140 11.39 17.09 6.61
N GLY A 141 10.71 15.98 6.91
CA GLY A 141 11.31 14.67 7.10
C GLY A 141 11.93 14.04 5.84
N ASN A 142 11.79 14.66 4.66
CA ASN A 142 12.33 14.19 3.36
C ASN A 142 12.09 12.69 3.11
N PHE A 143 10.92 12.18 3.53
CA PHE A 143 10.61 10.76 3.42
C PHE A 143 10.62 10.32 1.95
N LYS A 144 11.46 9.34 1.63
CA LYS A 144 11.49 8.68 0.33
C LYS A 144 10.90 7.29 0.48
N TRP A 145 9.87 7.01 -0.31
CA TRP A 145 9.33 5.66 -0.45
C TRP A 145 10.45 4.71 -0.84
N ASN A 146 10.68 3.70 -0.01
CA ASN A 146 11.61 2.65 -0.37
C ASN A 146 11.01 1.90 -1.57
N LYS A 147 11.75 1.80 -2.66
CA LYS A 147 11.26 1.15 -3.88
C LYS A 147 11.03 -0.32 -3.55
N VAL A 148 9.79 -0.79 -3.71
CA VAL A 148 9.44 -2.20 -3.54
C VAL A 148 10.34 -3.03 -4.45
N SER A 149 11.22 -3.85 -3.86
CA SER A 149 11.88 -4.92 -4.59
C SER A 149 10.84 -6.02 -4.76
N ILE A 150 10.16 -6.02 -5.89
CA ILE A 150 9.40 -7.19 -6.33
C ILE A 150 10.47 -8.24 -6.62
N PRO A 151 10.58 -9.32 -5.82
CA PRO A 151 11.38 -10.46 -6.26
C PRO A 151 10.81 -10.89 -7.61
N PRO A 152 11.65 -11.13 -8.63
CA PRO A 152 11.15 -11.58 -9.92
C PRO A 152 10.25 -12.80 -9.71
N ASP A 153 9.14 -12.80 -10.45
CA ASP A 153 8.14 -13.86 -10.51
C ASP A 153 8.84 -15.18 -10.86
N GLU A 154 9.24 -15.95 -9.84
CA GLU A 154 9.51 -17.37 -10.03
C GLU A 154 8.15 -17.97 -10.33
N SER A 155 7.90 -18.17 -11.61
CA SER A 155 6.91 -19.11 -12.11
C SER A 155 7.08 -20.39 -11.33
N THR A 156 6.27 -20.62 -10.30
CA THR A 156 6.20 -21.88 -9.58
C THR A 156 5.90 -22.95 -10.62
N PRO A 157 6.87 -23.78 -11.02
CA PRO A 157 6.54 -25.02 -11.70
C PRO A 157 5.77 -25.83 -10.66
N GLU A 158 4.76 -26.57 -11.10
CA GLU A 158 4.12 -27.58 -10.26
C GLU A 158 5.22 -28.44 -9.59
N PRO A 159 5.07 -28.82 -8.32
CA PRO A 159 6.11 -29.55 -7.61
C PRO A 159 6.26 -30.94 -8.25
N ASP A 160 7.27 -31.10 -9.09
CA ASP A 160 7.87 -32.40 -9.34
C ASP A 160 8.54 -32.82 -8.03
N ILE A 161 7.98 -33.89 -7.45
CA ILE A 161 8.49 -34.56 -6.27
C ILE A 161 9.81 -35.22 -6.69
N GLU A 162 10.93 -34.58 -6.38
CA GLU A 162 12.23 -35.23 -6.32
C GLU A 162 12.51 -35.59 -4.85
N ASP A 163 12.62 -36.89 -4.58
CA ASP A 163 13.05 -37.49 -3.32
C ASP A 163 14.39 -36.89 -2.89
N ASP A 164 14.40 -36.13 -1.78
CA ASP A 164 15.63 -35.77 -1.08
C ASP A 164 15.63 -36.45 0.30
N ASP A 165 16.38 -37.56 0.35
CA ASP A 165 16.70 -38.38 1.53
C ASP A 165 17.49 -37.57 2.58
N ALA A 166 16.81 -36.70 3.31
CA ALA A 166 17.33 -36.09 4.52
C ALA A 166 16.61 -36.67 5.76
N GLU A 167 16.98 -37.89 6.15
CA GLU A 167 16.62 -38.43 7.46
C GLU A 167 17.26 -37.56 8.57
N LEU A 168 16.41 -36.84 9.30
CA LEU A 168 16.76 -36.20 10.57
C LEU A 168 17.08 -37.29 11.60
N ILE A 169 18.37 -37.47 11.90
CA ILE A 169 18.86 -38.38 12.95
C ILE A 169 18.44 -37.82 14.33
N LEU A 170 17.34 -38.35 14.88
CA LEU A 170 16.80 -38.01 16.21
C LEU A 170 17.81 -38.18 17.35
N GLU A 171 18.79 -39.06 17.19
CA GLU A 171 19.83 -39.34 18.20
C GLU A 171 20.70 -38.10 18.49
N LYS A 172 20.91 -37.23 17.49
CA LYS A 172 21.76 -36.04 17.64
C LYS A 172 21.05 -34.88 18.35
N VAL A 173 19.72 -34.84 18.28
CA VAL A 173 18.90 -33.86 19.01
C VAL A 173 18.74 -34.28 20.47
N GLU A 174 18.69 -35.58 20.75
CA GLU A 174 18.59 -36.11 22.12
C GLU A 174 19.91 -35.98 22.89
N GLU A 175 21.06 -36.13 22.22
CA GLU A 175 22.40 -35.93 22.79
C GLU A 175 22.67 -34.45 23.13
N GLU A 176 22.21 -33.52 22.28
CA GLU A 176 22.38 -32.07 22.51
C GLU A 176 21.49 -31.57 23.65
N MET A 177 20.30 -32.16 23.84
CA MET A 177 19.41 -31.83 24.96
C MET A 177 19.86 -32.47 26.28
N MET A 178 20.64 -33.56 26.27
CA MET A 178 21.22 -34.15 27.49
C MET A 178 22.48 -33.40 27.96
N ALA A 179 23.27 -32.85 27.05
CA ALA A 179 24.50 -32.13 27.39
C ALA A 179 24.25 -30.79 28.10
N GLU A 180 23.05 -30.22 28.02
CA GLU A 180 22.68 -28.94 28.65
C GLU A 180 22.26 -29.06 30.12
N TYR A 181 22.11 -30.27 30.67
CA TYR A 181 21.65 -30.50 32.06
C TYR A 181 22.73 -31.00 33.04
N ASP A 182 23.99 -31.14 32.62
CA ASP A 182 25.02 -31.84 33.41
C ASP A 182 26.10 -30.94 34.04
N ASP A 183 25.87 -29.63 34.19
CA ASP A 183 26.94 -28.71 34.63
C ASP A 183 26.60 -27.77 35.80
N GLU A 184 25.78 -28.22 36.77
CA GLU A 184 25.77 -27.61 38.11
C GLU A 184 25.76 -28.66 39.23
N ASP A 185 26.93 -28.82 39.86
CA ASP A 185 27.23 -29.62 41.04
C ASP A 185 26.16 -29.57 42.14
N GLN A 186 25.66 -30.73 42.56
CA GLN A 186 25.23 -30.92 43.96
C GLN A 186 25.53 -32.34 44.46
N ASP A 187 26.65 -32.45 45.17
CA ASP A 187 27.09 -33.46 46.13
C ASP A 187 25.93 -34.27 46.75
N MET A 188 25.48 -35.32 46.05
CA MET A 188 24.43 -36.23 46.52
C MET A 188 25.09 -37.40 47.25
N LEU A 189 25.20 -37.27 48.57
CA LEU A 189 25.46 -38.38 49.50
C LEU A 189 24.59 -39.60 49.10
N HIS A 190 25.20 -40.59 48.45
CA HIS A 190 24.52 -41.79 48.01
C HIS A 190 24.02 -42.57 49.23
N VAL A 191 22.73 -42.89 49.25
CA VAL A 191 22.05 -43.66 50.30
C VAL A 191 22.73 -45.03 50.55
N ASP A 192 23.46 -45.54 49.57
CA ASP A 192 24.25 -46.77 49.69
C ASP A 192 25.45 -46.66 50.63
N ASP A 193 26.05 -45.48 50.81
CA ASP A 193 27.17 -45.28 51.74
C ASP A 193 26.70 -45.28 53.20
N ILE A 194 25.52 -44.75 53.48
CA ILE A 194 24.90 -44.82 54.82
C ILE A 194 24.66 -46.29 55.19
N THR A 195 24.18 -47.09 54.25
CA THR A 195 23.84 -48.51 54.46
C THR A 195 25.09 -49.37 54.72
N LYS A 196 26.24 -49.01 54.13
CA LYS A 196 27.54 -49.65 54.41
C LYS A 196 28.05 -49.33 55.81
N PHE A 197 27.95 -48.08 56.28
CA PHE A 197 28.38 -47.71 57.63
C PHE A 197 27.59 -48.43 58.74
N TYR A 198 26.29 -48.66 58.56
CA TYR A 198 25.49 -49.45 59.52
C TYR A 198 25.76 -50.97 59.43
N SER A 199 26.06 -51.50 58.24
CA SER A 199 26.43 -52.91 58.05
C SER A 199 27.82 -53.26 58.59
N GLN A 200 28.75 -52.30 58.60
CA GLN A 200 30.10 -52.51 59.15
C GLN A 200 30.14 -52.44 60.69
N ASN A 201 29.25 -51.68 61.31
CA ASN A 201 29.18 -51.55 62.78
C ASN A 201 28.31 -52.62 63.49
N THR A 202 27.70 -53.54 62.75
CA THR A 202 26.85 -54.61 63.32
C THR A 202 27.58 -55.93 63.56
N ASN A 203 28.85 -56.05 63.14
CA ASN A 203 29.65 -57.28 63.27
C ASN A 203 30.70 -57.28 64.41
N GLU A 204 30.73 -56.28 65.28
CA GLU A 204 31.57 -56.29 66.50
C GLU A 204 30.76 -56.01 67.79
N GLY A 205 29.55 -56.55 67.86
CA GLY A 205 28.83 -56.69 69.12
C GLY A 205 29.25 -57.96 69.85
N GLN A 206 30.42 -57.97 70.50
CA GLN A 206 30.70 -58.93 71.58
C GLN A 206 29.55 -58.84 72.58
N LYS A 207 28.66 -59.84 72.58
CA LYS A 207 27.68 -60.03 73.66
C LYS A 207 28.47 -60.24 74.95
N PRO A 208 28.40 -59.36 75.97
CA PRO A 208 28.77 -59.78 77.30
C PRO A 208 27.69 -60.73 77.78
N ASP A 209 27.91 -62.04 77.57
CA ASP A 209 27.23 -63.09 78.31
C ASP A 209 27.66 -62.99 79.78
N SER A 210 26.91 -62.21 80.54
CA SER A 210 26.73 -62.40 81.98
C SER A 210 25.58 -61.49 82.41
N ILE A 211 24.51 -62.12 82.84
CA ILE A 211 23.44 -61.49 83.60
C ILE A 211 24.12 -60.75 84.77
N LEU A 212 24.16 -59.42 84.68
CA LEU A 212 24.60 -58.54 85.76
C LEU A 212 23.58 -58.65 86.89
N GLU A 213 23.82 -59.56 87.85
CA GLU A 213 23.08 -59.55 89.11
C GLU A 213 23.41 -58.25 89.85
N SER A 214 22.40 -57.40 90.01
CA SER A 214 22.53 -56.13 90.70
C SER A 214 22.72 -56.36 92.20
N LYS A 215 23.94 -56.11 92.72
CA LYS A 215 24.22 -56.00 94.15
C LYS A 215 23.88 -54.62 94.73
N THR A 216 23.06 -53.83 94.03
CA THR A 216 22.75 -52.46 94.44
C THR A 216 21.51 -52.43 95.32
N SER A 217 21.66 -51.87 96.52
CA SER A 217 20.58 -51.68 97.48
C SER A 217 19.53 -50.70 96.95
N ARG A 218 18.26 -50.86 97.36
CA ARG A 218 17.13 -49.98 96.98
C ARG A 218 17.42 -48.51 97.26
N ASP A 219 18.14 -48.24 98.36
CA ASP A 219 18.43 -46.89 98.82
C ASP A 219 19.54 -46.23 98.00
N GLU A 220 20.54 -47.01 97.54
CA GLU A 220 21.58 -46.53 96.61
C GLU A 220 20.98 -46.23 95.23
N TRP A 221 20.00 -47.04 94.81
CA TRP A 221 19.23 -46.79 93.59
C TRP A 221 18.39 -45.52 93.68
N GLN A 222 17.76 -45.25 94.83
CA GLN A 222 17.00 -44.02 95.04
C GLN A 222 17.89 -42.78 95.07
N LEU A 223 19.07 -42.85 95.67
CA LEU A 223 20.04 -41.75 95.67
C LEU A 223 20.57 -41.44 94.26
N GLU A 224 20.92 -42.46 93.48
CA GLU A 224 21.32 -42.24 92.08
C GLU A 224 20.13 -41.79 91.22
N LEU A 225 18.90 -42.26 91.49
CA LEU A 225 17.70 -41.76 90.83
C LEU A 225 17.50 -40.26 91.10
N GLU A 226 17.56 -39.83 92.37
CA GLU A 226 17.40 -38.41 92.76
C GLU A 226 18.52 -37.52 92.20
N LYS A 227 19.73 -38.06 92.09
CA LYS A 227 20.89 -37.36 91.49
C LYS A 227 20.81 -37.25 89.97
N VAL A 228 20.23 -38.25 89.30
CA VAL A 228 20.09 -38.28 87.83
C VAL A 228 18.78 -37.65 87.36
N LEU A 229 17.77 -37.54 88.24
CA LEU A 229 16.47 -36.91 87.97
C LEU A 229 16.59 -35.50 87.35
N PRO A 230 17.46 -34.60 87.84
CA PRO A 230 17.63 -33.26 87.27
C PRO A 230 18.33 -33.28 85.90
N ARG A 231 19.13 -34.32 85.62
CA ARG A 231 19.80 -34.53 84.32
C ARG A 231 18.88 -35.18 83.28
N LEU A 232 17.89 -35.95 83.73
CA LEU A 232 16.81 -36.52 82.90
C LEU A 232 15.64 -35.56 82.70
N LYS A 233 15.56 -34.48 83.48
CA LYS A 233 14.62 -33.39 83.24
C LYS A 233 15.07 -32.63 82.00
N VAL A 234 14.75 -33.20 80.83
CA VAL A 234 14.90 -32.58 79.52
C VAL A 234 14.03 -31.33 79.53
N THR A 235 14.63 -30.20 79.90
CA THR A 235 14.04 -28.90 79.67
C THR A 235 14.15 -28.67 78.18
N VAL A 236 13.08 -29.02 77.45
CA VAL A 236 12.92 -28.68 76.04
C VAL A 236 12.82 -27.15 75.99
N LYS A 237 13.99 -26.50 75.95
CA LYS A 237 14.06 -25.11 75.51
C LYS A 237 13.63 -25.16 74.06
N THR A 238 12.58 -24.43 73.72
CA THR A 238 12.13 -24.18 72.35
C THR A 238 13.27 -23.48 71.60
N ASP A 239 14.24 -24.25 71.16
CA ASP A 239 15.40 -23.76 70.43
C ASP A 239 15.01 -23.64 68.95
N SER A 240 15.58 -22.67 68.24
CA SER A 240 15.30 -22.43 66.81
C SER A 240 15.75 -23.59 65.90
N ARG A 241 16.44 -24.57 66.49
CA ARG A 241 16.85 -25.85 65.91
C ARG A 241 15.90 -27.01 66.21
N ASP A 242 14.75 -26.74 66.83
CA ASP A 242 13.76 -27.77 67.12
C ASP A 242 13.09 -28.22 65.81
N TRP A 243 13.54 -29.36 65.30
CA TRP A 243 13.01 -29.98 64.08
C TRP A 243 11.50 -30.22 64.16
N ARG A 244 10.92 -30.30 65.36
CA ARG A 244 9.47 -30.42 65.55
C ARG A 244 8.73 -29.16 65.13
N ALA A 245 9.29 -27.99 65.43
CA ALA A 245 8.73 -26.71 65.00
C ALA A 245 8.85 -26.55 63.48
N HIS A 246 10.00 -26.93 62.89
CA HIS A 246 10.20 -26.94 61.44
C HIS A 246 9.27 -27.93 60.73
N LEU A 247 9.05 -29.11 61.29
CA LEU A 247 8.10 -30.10 60.75
C LEU A 247 6.66 -29.58 60.79
N GLU A 248 6.26 -28.91 61.86
CA GLU A 248 4.93 -28.31 61.98
C GLU A 248 4.76 -27.14 61.01
N GLN A 249 5.78 -26.30 60.84
CA GLN A 249 5.81 -25.25 59.81
C GLN A 249 5.72 -25.84 58.40
N MET A 250 6.42 -26.93 58.11
CA MET A 250 6.37 -27.60 56.80
C MET A 250 4.97 -28.17 56.52
N LYS A 251 4.30 -28.74 57.53
CA LYS A 251 2.91 -29.19 57.40
C LYS A 251 1.96 -28.02 57.14
N GLN A 252 2.14 -26.89 57.84
CA GLN A 252 1.36 -25.67 57.61
C GLN A 252 1.58 -25.11 56.20
N LEU A 253 2.83 -25.02 55.74
CA LEU A 253 3.15 -24.59 54.38
C LEU A 253 2.55 -25.54 53.33
N ARG A 254 2.64 -26.86 53.53
CA ARG A 254 2.01 -27.84 52.63
C ARG A 254 0.49 -27.67 52.58
N ALA A 255 -0.16 -27.45 53.72
CA ALA A 255 -1.59 -27.19 53.77
C ALA A 255 -1.95 -25.89 53.04
N ASN A 256 -1.18 -24.81 53.24
CA ASN A 256 -1.36 -23.53 52.55
C ASN A 256 -1.13 -23.65 51.03
N ILE A 257 -0.14 -24.42 50.61
CA ILE A 257 0.11 -24.69 49.18
C ILE A 257 -1.07 -25.47 48.59
N ALA A 258 -1.59 -26.49 49.28
CA ALA A 258 -2.72 -27.27 48.80
C ALA A 258 -4.01 -26.44 48.68
N THR A 259 -4.28 -25.54 49.65
CA THR A 259 -5.44 -24.65 49.59
C THR A 259 -5.29 -23.63 48.47
N ASN A 260 -4.14 -22.98 48.36
CA ASN A 260 -3.88 -22.01 47.28
C ASN A 260 -3.91 -22.67 45.90
N LEU A 261 -3.29 -23.84 45.74
CA LEU A 261 -3.29 -24.58 44.48
C LEU A 261 -4.70 -24.99 44.06
N SER A 262 -5.54 -25.45 45.00
CA SER A 262 -6.93 -25.78 44.67
C SER A 262 -7.74 -24.53 44.28
N GLY A 263 -7.51 -23.39 44.94
CA GLY A 263 -8.07 -22.09 44.56
C GLY A 263 -7.66 -21.66 43.15
N THR A 264 -6.35 -21.65 42.86
CA THR A 264 -5.82 -21.28 41.54
C THR A 264 -6.28 -22.23 40.45
N LYS A 265 -6.29 -23.55 40.71
CA LYS A 265 -6.81 -24.53 39.75
C LYS A 265 -8.27 -24.27 39.41
N THR A 266 -9.10 -23.95 40.40
CA THR A 266 -10.51 -23.61 40.17
C THR A 266 -10.65 -22.33 39.34
N GLN A 267 -9.85 -21.30 39.61
CA GLN A 267 -9.86 -20.06 38.83
C GLN A 267 -9.42 -20.31 37.38
N LEU A 268 -8.35 -21.09 37.18
CA LEU A 268 -7.86 -21.45 35.84
C LEU A 268 -8.88 -22.27 35.07
N SER A 269 -9.55 -23.24 35.71
CA SER A 269 -10.62 -24.00 35.08
C SER A 269 -11.81 -23.12 34.68
N LYS A 270 -12.17 -22.12 35.50
CA LYS A 270 -13.22 -21.15 35.14
C LYS A 270 -12.83 -20.33 33.91
N ILE A 271 -11.61 -19.81 33.88
CA ILE A 271 -11.09 -19.06 32.72
C ILE A 271 -11.08 -19.94 31.48
N TYR A 272 -10.63 -21.19 31.59
CA TYR A 272 -10.65 -22.15 30.49
C TYR A 272 -12.08 -22.35 29.93
N THR A 273 -13.06 -22.61 30.80
CA THR A 273 -14.45 -22.78 30.38
C THR A 273 -15.06 -21.50 29.81
N ASP A 274 -14.70 -20.33 30.34
CA ASP A 274 -15.18 -19.04 29.84
C ASP A 274 -14.61 -18.78 28.44
N ILE A 275 -13.32 -19.06 28.22
CA ILE A 275 -12.68 -18.95 26.90
C ILE A 275 -13.35 -19.91 25.91
N GLU A 276 -13.53 -21.18 26.27
CA GLU A 276 -14.19 -22.18 25.43
C GLU A 276 -15.60 -21.73 25.02
N ASN A 277 -16.39 -21.25 25.98
CA ASN A 277 -17.72 -20.69 25.71
C ASN A 277 -17.68 -19.45 24.80
N THR A 278 -16.67 -18.58 24.94
CA THR A 278 -16.53 -17.43 24.04
C THR A 278 -16.11 -17.85 22.64
N LEU A 279 -15.26 -18.86 22.51
CA LEU A 279 -14.80 -19.37 21.22
C LEU A 279 -15.95 -20.04 20.46
N ASP A 280 -16.80 -20.81 21.14
CA ASP A 280 -18.01 -21.38 20.53
C ASP A 280 -19.01 -20.30 20.11
N LYS A 281 -19.15 -19.23 20.90
CA LYS A 281 -19.97 -18.05 20.54
C LYS A 281 -19.41 -17.29 19.35
N ILE A 282 -18.09 -17.24 19.19
CA ILE A 282 -17.44 -16.64 18.01
C ILE A 282 -17.70 -17.54 16.81
N LYS A 283 -17.41 -18.83 16.92
CA LYS A 283 -17.61 -19.82 15.87
C LYS A 283 -19.05 -19.81 15.34
N THR A 284 -20.05 -19.83 16.24
CA THR A 284 -21.46 -19.76 15.83
C THR A 284 -21.84 -18.45 15.15
N ARG A 285 -21.28 -17.31 15.59
CA ARG A 285 -21.46 -16.02 14.92
C ARG A 285 -20.79 -15.98 13.55
N GLU A 286 -19.60 -16.56 13.41
CA GLU A 286 -18.90 -16.69 12.12
C GLU A 286 -19.71 -17.54 11.15
N THR A 287 -20.20 -18.72 11.58
CA THR A 287 -21.05 -19.55 10.71
C THR A 287 -22.33 -18.83 10.30
N TYR A 288 -22.93 -18.06 11.21
CA TYR A 288 -24.13 -17.27 10.91
C TYR A 288 -23.85 -16.13 9.92
N LEU A 289 -22.76 -15.38 10.13
CA LEU A 289 -22.35 -14.29 9.27
C LEU A 289 -21.96 -14.79 7.87
N ASN A 290 -21.22 -15.90 7.80
CA ASN A 290 -20.89 -16.56 6.54
C ASN A 290 -22.17 -16.95 5.79
N ARG A 291 -23.14 -17.59 6.46
CA ARG A 291 -24.42 -17.96 5.84
C ARG A 291 -25.21 -16.74 5.34
N GLN A 292 -25.17 -15.61 6.05
CA GLN A 292 -25.82 -14.38 5.60
C GLN A 292 -25.12 -13.74 4.40
N LEU A 293 -23.79 -13.74 4.40
CA LEU A 293 -22.99 -13.15 3.32
C LEU A 293 -22.96 -14.03 2.07
N GLU A 294 -23.12 -15.34 2.21
CA GLU A 294 -23.04 -16.29 1.09
C GLU A 294 -24.09 -16.00 0.02
N SER A 295 -25.34 -15.68 0.39
CA SER A 295 -26.35 -15.29 -0.59
C SER A 295 -25.99 -13.98 -1.32
N SER A 296 -25.58 -12.95 -0.59
CA SER A 296 -25.16 -11.68 -1.21
C SER A 296 -23.91 -11.83 -2.07
N LEU A 297 -22.97 -12.71 -1.70
CA LEU A 297 -21.80 -13.04 -2.50
C LEU A 297 -22.20 -13.77 -3.80
N THR A 298 -23.16 -14.68 -3.73
CA THR A 298 -23.68 -15.32 -4.95
C THR A 298 -24.40 -14.32 -5.86
N GLU A 299 -25.21 -13.42 -5.31
CA GLU A 299 -25.86 -12.35 -6.07
C GLU A 299 -24.82 -11.42 -6.72
N TYR A 300 -23.78 -11.02 -5.99
CA TYR A 300 -22.69 -10.21 -6.52
C TYR A 300 -21.96 -10.92 -7.66
N ARG A 301 -21.68 -12.22 -7.53
CA ARG A 301 -21.06 -13.02 -8.61
C ARG A 301 -21.94 -13.06 -9.86
N MET A 302 -23.25 -13.27 -9.68
CA MET A 302 -24.20 -13.25 -10.80
C MET A 302 -24.24 -11.87 -11.48
N LEU A 303 -24.28 -10.78 -10.70
CA LEU A 303 -24.25 -9.42 -11.25
C LEU A 303 -22.94 -9.12 -11.98
N GLN A 304 -21.82 -9.62 -11.46
CA GLN A 304 -20.51 -9.45 -12.08
C GLN A 304 -20.41 -10.18 -13.42
N GLU A 305 -20.97 -11.40 -13.51
CA GLU A 305 -21.08 -12.16 -14.76
C GLU A 305 -22.04 -11.50 -15.76
N GLU A 306 -23.15 -10.94 -15.30
CA GLU A 306 -24.05 -10.17 -16.16
C GLU A 306 -23.36 -8.91 -16.70
N LEU A 307 -22.61 -8.20 -15.86
CA LEU A 307 -21.85 -7.02 -16.25
C LEU A 307 -20.75 -7.37 -17.26
N SER A 308 -20.02 -8.47 -17.06
CA SER A 308 -18.99 -8.91 -18.03
C SER A 308 -19.61 -9.24 -19.38
N LYS A 309 -20.76 -9.92 -19.39
CA LYS A 309 -21.53 -10.21 -20.60
C LYS A 309 -22.01 -8.96 -21.32
N VAL A 310 -22.55 -7.97 -20.59
CA VAL A 310 -22.99 -6.70 -21.17
C VAL A 310 -21.81 -5.89 -21.72
N LYS A 311 -20.65 -5.88 -21.03
CA LYS A 311 -19.44 -5.23 -21.53
C LYS A 311 -18.93 -5.86 -22.82
N GLU A 312 -18.97 -7.18 -22.91
CA GLU A 312 -18.61 -7.90 -24.14
C GLU A 312 -19.55 -7.55 -25.29
N GLN A 313 -20.87 -7.60 -25.06
CA GLN A 313 -21.86 -7.19 -26.06
C GLN A 313 -21.67 -5.74 -26.51
N TYR A 314 -21.38 -4.83 -25.58
CA TYR A 314 -21.10 -3.43 -25.91
C TYR A 314 -19.82 -3.29 -26.75
N ARG A 315 -18.76 -4.02 -26.42
CA ARG A 315 -17.52 -4.04 -27.20
C ARG A 315 -17.77 -4.53 -28.61
N ASP A 316 -18.54 -5.59 -28.78
CA ASP A 316 -18.87 -6.15 -30.09
C ASP A 316 -19.71 -5.19 -30.94
N VAL A 317 -20.73 -4.57 -30.34
CA VAL A 317 -21.56 -3.54 -31.02
C VAL A 317 -20.72 -2.32 -31.37
N SER A 318 -19.86 -1.85 -30.48
CA SER A 318 -18.96 -0.72 -30.71
C SER A 318 -17.96 -1.01 -31.84
N GLY A 319 -17.41 -2.24 -31.86
CA GLY A 319 -16.61 -2.74 -32.99
C GLY A 319 -17.39 -2.73 -34.31
N GLY A 320 -18.64 -3.16 -34.29
CA GLY A 320 -19.53 -3.08 -35.46
C GLY A 320 -19.82 -1.66 -35.93
N VAL A 321 -20.00 -0.70 -35.01
CA VAL A 321 -20.21 0.72 -35.34
C VAL A 321 -18.95 1.31 -35.96
N THR A 322 -17.79 1.10 -35.36
CA THR A 322 -16.51 1.62 -35.90
C THR A 322 -16.21 1.07 -37.29
N GLU A 323 -16.46 -0.21 -37.55
CA GLU A 323 -16.29 -0.78 -38.89
C GLU A 323 -17.28 -0.19 -39.89
N ARG A 324 -18.56 0.00 -39.52
CA ARG A 324 -19.53 0.68 -40.38
C ARG A 324 -19.16 2.12 -40.66
N THR A 325 -18.63 2.86 -39.67
CA THR A 325 -18.12 4.22 -39.85
C THR A 325 -16.90 4.24 -40.79
N ARG A 326 -16.01 3.25 -40.69
CA ARG A 326 -14.87 3.09 -41.60
C ARG A 326 -15.33 2.84 -43.04
N VAL A 327 -16.28 1.92 -43.24
CA VAL A 327 -16.88 1.65 -44.55
C VAL A 327 -17.58 2.89 -45.12
N LEU A 328 -18.34 3.62 -44.29
CA LEU A 328 -19.01 4.85 -44.70
C LEU A 328 -18.01 5.94 -45.11
N SER A 329 -16.90 6.10 -44.38
CA SER A 329 -15.84 7.03 -44.74
C SER A 329 -15.20 6.68 -46.09
N LYS A 330 -14.92 5.39 -46.31
CA LYS A 330 -14.42 4.90 -47.60
C LYS A 330 -15.40 5.17 -48.74
N LEU A 331 -16.70 4.94 -48.52
CA LEU A 331 -17.72 5.19 -49.53
C LEU A 331 -17.91 6.70 -49.81
N MET A 332 -17.72 7.55 -48.80
CA MET A 332 -17.66 9.02 -48.99
C MET A 332 -16.45 9.44 -49.81
N GLU A 333 -15.27 8.85 -49.58
CA GLU A 333 -14.07 9.10 -50.38
C GLU A 333 -14.26 8.66 -51.83
N GLU A 334 -14.83 7.47 -52.06
CA GLU A 334 -15.17 6.98 -53.40
C GLU A 334 -16.18 7.91 -54.09
N LEU A 335 -17.17 8.43 -53.36
CA LEU A 335 -18.15 9.38 -53.89
C LEU A 335 -17.53 10.73 -54.26
N GLU A 336 -16.64 11.27 -53.41
CA GLU A 336 -15.94 12.52 -53.73
C GLU A 336 -14.97 12.33 -54.90
N HIS A 337 -14.36 11.15 -55.02
CA HIS A 337 -13.54 10.81 -56.18
C HIS A 337 -14.36 10.81 -57.48
N VAL A 338 -15.52 10.14 -57.49
CA VAL A 338 -16.43 10.14 -58.65
C VAL A 338 -16.95 11.54 -58.97
N LYS A 339 -17.27 12.34 -57.95
CA LYS A 339 -17.69 13.73 -58.13
C LYS A 339 -16.57 14.57 -58.74
N LYS A 340 -15.32 14.41 -58.29
CA LYS A 340 -14.16 15.09 -58.87
C LYS A 340 -13.97 14.68 -60.34
N GLU A 341 -14.07 13.39 -60.67
CA GLU A 341 -14.01 12.96 -62.06
C GLU A 341 -15.15 13.55 -62.90
N MET A 342 -16.35 13.67 -62.34
CA MET A 342 -17.50 14.30 -63.01
C MET A 342 -17.26 15.79 -63.25
N ASP A 343 -16.69 16.51 -62.28
CA ASP A 343 -16.33 17.93 -62.41
C ASP A 343 -15.18 18.14 -63.41
N GLU A 344 -14.20 17.25 -63.44
CA GLU A 344 -13.12 17.23 -64.44
C GLU A 344 -13.66 16.96 -65.85
N ARG A 345 -14.57 15.99 -66.00
CA ARG A 345 -15.25 15.74 -67.29
C ARG A 345 -16.17 16.90 -67.68
N GLY A 346 -16.88 17.50 -66.73
CA GLY A 346 -17.77 18.64 -66.95
C GLY A 346 -17.00 19.90 -67.36
N SER A 347 -15.88 20.18 -66.70
CA SER A 347 -14.98 21.27 -67.07
C SER A 347 -14.31 21.01 -68.42
N SER A 348 -13.84 19.78 -68.70
CA SER A 348 -13.30 19.40 -70.01
C SER A 348 -14.33 19.53 -71.14
N MET A 349 -15.61 19.17 -70.90
CA MET A 349 -16.68 19.32 -71.89
C MET A 349 -17.12 20.77 -72.08
N THR A 350 -16.96 21.61 -71.06
CA THR A 350 -17.30 23.06 -71.11
C THR A 350 -16.11 23.92 -71.55
N ASP A 351 -14.89 23.36 -71.53
CA ASP A 351 -13.70 24.09 -71.93
C ASP A 351 -13.69 24.30 -73.44
N GLY A 352 -14.13 25.48 -73.86
CA GLY A 352 -14.04 25.95 -75.25
C GLY A 352 -12.63 26.35 -75.67
N THR A 353 -11.62 26.27 -74.79
CA THR A 353 -10.23 26.65 -75.10
C THR A 353 -9.64 25.90 -76.31
N PRO A 354 -9.86 24.59 -76.51
CA PRO A 354 -9.44 23.89 -77.72
C PRO A 354 -10.08 24.48 -78.98
N LEU A 355 -11.36 24.84 -78.91
CA LEU A 355 -12.09 25.44 -80.03
C LEU A 355 -11.59 26.87 -80.32
N ILE A 356 -11.29 27.65 -79.29
CA ILE A 356 -10.70 28.99 -79.41
C ILE A 356 -9.31 28.90 -80.02
N ASN A 357 -8.48 27.92 -79.62
CA ASN A 357 -7.16 27.69 -80.19
C ASN A 357 -7.24 27.29 -81.66
N ILE A 358 -8.15 26.38 -82.04
CA ILE A 358 -8.40 26.04 -83.45
C ILE A 358 -8.81 27.30 -84.23
N LYS A 359 -9.74 28.10 -83.71
CA LYS A 359 -10.17 29.36 -84.32
C LYS A 359 -9.00 30.34 -84.49
N LYS A 360 -8.11 30.45 -83.49
CA LYS A 360 -6.91 31.30 -83.54
C LYS A 360 -5.94 30.82 -84.62
N THR A 361 -5.69 29.51 -84.72
CA THR A 361 -4.85 28.92 -85.77
C THR A 361 -5.43 29.13 -87.16
N ILE A 362 -6.74 28.94 -87.33
CA ILE A 362 -7.44 29.25 -88.60
C ILE A 362 -7.29 30.73 -88.97
N THR A 363 -7.43 31.64 -88.00
CA THR A 363 -7.28 33.08 -88.24
C THR A 363 -5.84 33.42 -88.64
N LYS A 364 -4.85 32.81 -87.99
CA LYS A 364 -3.43 32.96 -88.35
C LYS A 364 -3.16 32.47 -89.77
N MET A 365 -3.65 31.28 -90.13
CA MET A 365 -3.53 30.75 -91.49
C MET A 365 -4.20 31.67 -92.53
N LYS A 366 -5.37 32.24 -92.23
CA LYS A 366 -6.01 33.24 -93.12
C LYS A 366 -5.15 34.48 -93.31
N ASN A 367 -4.52 34.98 -92.25
CA ASN A 367 -3.61 36.12 -92.34
C ASN A 367 -2.38 35.78 -93.17
N GLU A 368 -1.75 34.62 -92.95
CA GLU A 368 -0.62 34.13 -93.74
C GLU A 368 -0.97 33.98 -95.23
N ILE A 369 -2.18 33.48 -95.55
CA ILE A 369 -2.68 33.41 -96.94
C ILE A 369 -2.84 34.81 -97.53
N SER A 370 -3.39 35.77 -96.78
CA SER A 370 -3.54 37.15 -97.26
C SER A 370 -2.18 37.82 -97.53
N GLU A 371 -1.20 37.60 -96.64
CA GLU A 371 0.17 38.08 -96.83
C GLU A 371 0.82 37.45 -98.06
N MET A 372 0.65 36.13 -98.25
CA MET A 372 1.15 35.43 -99.42
C MET A 372 0.52 35.96 -100.70
N ASN A 373 -0.78 36.24 -100.72
CA ASN A 373 -1.47 36.85 -101.86
C ASN A 373 -0.92 38.25 -102.20
N VAL A 374 -0.61 39.08 -101.20
CA VAL A 374 0.04 40.38 -101.43
C VAL A 374 1.43 40.20 -102.03
N ARG A 375 2.22 39.25 -101.49
CA ARG A 375 3.55 38.93 -102.05
C ARG A 375 3.46 38.44 -103.48
N ILE A 376 2.49 37.56 -103.80
CA ILE A 376 2.22 37.11 -105.18
C ILE A 376 1.88 38.31 -106.06
N GLY A 377 0.98 39.20 -105.64
CA GLY A 377 0.63 40.39 -106.42
C GLY A 377 1.81 41.34 -106.69
N VAL A 378 2.70 41.53 -105.70
CA VAL A 378 3.93 42.33 -105.88
C VAL A 378 4.89 41.62 -106.85
N LEU A 379 5.04 40.30 -106.75
CA LEU A 379 5.87 39.52 -107.66
C LEU A 379 5.30 39.55 -109.10
N GLU A 380 3.99 39.43 -109.27
CA GLU A 380 3.31 39.56 -110.56
C GLU A 380 3.50 40.95 -111.17
N TYR A 381 3.35 42.02 -110.37
CA TYR A 381 3.62 43.38 -110.81
C TYR A 381 5.10 43.57 -111.21
N SER A 382 6.03 43.07 -110.39
CA SER A 382 7.46 43.12 -110.68
C SER A 382 7.82 42.37 -111.96
N LEU A 383 7.22 41.19 -112.17
CA LEU A 383 7.39 40.39 -113.38
C LEU A 383 6.78 41.08 -114.61
N MET A 384 5.62 41.73 -114.45
CA MET A 384 5.01 42.54 -115.50
C MET A 384 5.90 43.74 -115.87
N CYS A 385 6.43 44.46 -114.88
CA CYS A 385 7.39 45.54 -115.10
C CYS A 385 8.67 45.06 -115.79
N ALA A 386 9.20 43.90 -115.40
CA ALA A 386 10.34 43.29 -116.06
C ALA A 386 10.03 42.94 -117.52
N ARG A 387 8.89 42.29 -117.81
CA ARG A 387 8.44 42.01 -119.19
C ARG A 387 8.23 43.27 -120.02
N VAL A 388 7.68 44.32 -119.43
CA VAL A 388 7.51 45.61 -120.13
C VAL A 388 8.88 46.22 -120.42
N ARG A 389 9.81 46.19 -119.45
CA ARG A 389 11.18 46.68 -119.59
C ARG A 389 11.94 45.92 -120.68
N ASP A 390 11.89 44.59 -120.68
CA ASP A 390 12.49 43.75 -121.73
C ASP A 390 11.90 44.09 -123.11
N ARG A 391 10.59 44.33 -123.18
CA ARG A 391 9.94 44.72 -124.44
C ARG A 391 10.31 46.13 -124.89
N THR A 392 10.49 47.09 -123.99
CA THR A 392 10.99 48.42 -124.34
C THR A 392 12.46 48.37 -124.76
N GLN A 393 13.28 47.55 -124.10
CA GLN A 393 14.69 47.39 -124.44
C GLN A 393 14.87 46.72 -125.80
N LEU A 394 14.06 45.69 -126.11
CA LEU A 394 13.99 45.10 -127.46
C LEU A 394 13.58 46.13 -128.52
N ARG A 395 12.70 47.09 -128.20
CA ARG A 395 12.33 48.18 -129.13
C ARG A 395 13.44 49.21 -129.30
N GLU A 396 14.16 49.54 -128.23
CA GLU A 396 15.33 50.42 -128.29
C GLU A 396 16.47 49.79 -129.09
N ASP A 397 16.73 48.49 -128.91
CA ASP A 397 17.70 47.73 -129.70
C ASP A 397 17.31 47.65 -131.18
N MET A 398 16.02 47.53 -131.48
CA MET A 398 15.52 47.56 -132.86
C MET A 398 15.69 48.95 -133.51
N ASN A 399 15.49 50.03 -132.74
CA ASN A 399 15.68 51.40 -133.21
C ASN A 399 17.17 51.78 -133.35
N SER A 400 18.05 51.31 -132.46
CA SER A 400 19.51 51.53 -132.56
C SER A 400 20.13 50.74 -133.72
N THR A 401 19.62 49.53 -133.99
CA THR A 401 19.97 48.75 -135.19
C THR A 401 19.53 49.48 -136.47
N SER A 402 18.35 50.12 -136.45
CA SER A 402 17.86 50.91 -137.60
C SER A 402 18.68 52.18 -137.85
N ALA A 403 19.20 52.82 -136.79
CA ALA A 403 20.07 54.00 -136.90
C ALA A 403 21.49 53.66 -137.37
N SER A 404 21.97 52.43 -137.14
CA SER A 404 23.31 51.98 -137.55
C SER A 404 23.38 51.54 -139.02
N VAL A 405 22.25 51.45 -139.73
CA VAL A 405 22.16 51.00 -141.13
C VAL A 405 22.09 52.19 -142.13
N ILE A 406 22.15 53.44 -141.64
CA ILE A 406 22.04 54.67 -142.48
C ILE A 406 23.40 55.40 -142.67
N ILE A 407 24.54 54.76 -142.36
CA ILE A 407 25.89 55.24 -142.74
C ILE A 407 26.60 54.10 -143.46
#